data_AF-A0A2D6U2H8-F1
#
_entry.id   AF-A0A2D6U2H8-F1
#
_cell.length_a   1.000
_cell.length_b   1.000
_cell.length_c   1.000
_cell.angle_alpha   90.00
_cell.angle_beta   90.00
_cell.angle_gamma   90.00
#
_symmetry.space_group_name_H-M   'P 1'
#
loop_
_entity.id
_entity.type
_entity.pdbx_description
1 polymer ?
#
loop_
_entity_poly.entity_id
_entity_poly.type
_entity_poly.pdbx_seq_one_letter_code
_entity_poly.pdbx_strand_id
1 'polypeptide(L)'
;MVNIIQTFTYKIPDDYTEQTSVNDSSASFTYRGPQFLELHVNKDGSVGGAKEADAEMYAMQNENGDIVISAHDHPLEAAVLWGSLAMDSSDQDSAAFPHKTINLPDGGDDHVFKYPWPPFPWKAYEASSLTWNSSTKSFGSMDWHQPWTNWGNIGAQANGIVERANEAIAEVDAKESPSDSDTAYKAAWVAYKTEAENKVQAYMNAGLKPHEVSWTHSPDWQPAVIPEDSA
;
A
#
# COMPACT_ATOMS: atom_id res chain seq x y z
N MET A 1 -4.31 -28.04 -9.35
CA MET A 1 -3.35 -26.92 -9.35
C MET A 1 -2.40 -27.11 -8.17
N VAL A 2 -1.12 -26.78 -8.35
CA VAL A 2 -0.06 -27.06 -7.38
C VAL A 2 0.45 -25.74 -6.82
N ASN A 3 0.44 -25.61 -5.49
CA ASN A 3 1.12 -24.52 -4.80
C ASN A 3 2.55 -24.94 -4.45
N ILE A 4 3.48 -24.00 -4.55
CA ILE A 4 4.89 -24.22 -4.22
C ILE A 4 5.32 -23.30 -3.09
N ILE A 5 6.41 -23.70 -2.45
CA ILE A 5 7.15 -22.87 -1.50
C ILE A 5 8.53 -22.66 -2.09
N GLN A 6 8.86 -21.41 -2.43
CA GLN A 6 10.13 -21.07 -3.07
C GLN A 6 10.74 -19.86 -2.36
N THR A 7 11.92 -20.05 -1.77
CA THR A 7 12.70 -18.94 -1.21
C THR A 7 13.64 -18.38 -2.27
N PHE A 8 13.71 -17.06 -2.36
CA PHE A 8 14.59 -16.35 -3.28
C PHE A 8 15.05 -15.03 -2.66
N THR A 9 16.08 -14.43 -3.25
CA THR A 9 16.61 -13.12 -2.86
C THR A 9 16.27 -12.10 -3.93
N TYR A 10 15.92 -10.88 -3.52
CA TYR A 10 15.58 -9.76 -4.39
C TYR A 10 16.22 -8.48 -3.87
N LYS A 11 16.38 -7.49 -4.75
CA LYS A 11 16.90 -6.17 -4.38
C LYS A 11 15.81 -5.37 -3.68
N ILE A 12 16.21 -4.54 -2.73
CA ILE A 12 15.30 -3.65 -2.01
C ILE A 12 15.76 -2.20 -2.20
N PRO A 13 14.82 -1.23 -2.21
CA PRO A 13 15.18 0.19 -2.21
C PRO A 13 15.90 0.55 -0.91
N ASP A 14 16.55 1.72 -0.90
CA ASP A 14 17.24 2.24 0.29
C ASP A 14 16.27 2.48 1.46
N ASP A 15 15.03 2.85 1.16
CA ASP A 15 13.93 2.93 2.12
C ASP A 15 12.56 2.72 1.45
N TYR A 16 11.48 2.69 2.23
CA TYR A 16 10.14 2.43 1.70
C TYR A 16 9.70 3.49 0.66
N THR A 17 9.30 3.02 -0.52
CA THR A 17 8.97 3.82 -1.73
C THR A 17 10.10 4.72 -2.25
N GLU A 18 11.33 4.60 -1.74
CA GLU A 18 12.46 5.33 -2.32
C GLU A 18 12.82 4.78 -3.70
N GLN A 19 13.21 5.69 -4.58
CA GLN A 19 13.54 5.39 -5.97
C GLN A 19 15.04 5.15 -6.17
N THR A 20 15.75 4.84 -5.08
CA THR A 20 17.20 4.66 -5.04
C THR A 20 17.57 3.32 -4.42
N SER A 21 18.70 2.77 -4.85
CA SER A 21 19.28 1.53 -4.34
C SER A 21 20.80 1.68 -4.20
N VAL A 22 21.26 2.82 -3.67
CA VAL A 22 22.68 3.15 -3.55
C VAL A 22 23.39 2.16 -2.63
N ASN A 23 22.70 1.66 -1.61
CA ASN A 23 23.24 0.67 -0.68
C ASN A 23 23.27 -0.75 -1.26
N ASP A 24 22.75 -0.97 -2.48
CA ASP A 24 22.67 -2.25 -3.19
C ASP A 24 22.09 -3.41 -2.34
N SER A 25 21.18 -3.06 -1.44
CA SER A 25 20.64 -3.98 -0.43
C SER A 25 19.75 -5.06 -1.03
N SER A 26 19.65 -6.19 -0.34
CA SER A 26 18.80 -7.32 -0.74
C SER A 26 18.13 -7.97 0.46
N ALA A 27 16.99 -8.60 0.20
CA ALA A 27 16.22 -9.34 1.19
C ALA A 27 15.83 -10.72 0.65
N SER A 28 15.54 -11.64 1.56
CA SER A 28 15.00 -12.96 1.20
C SER A 28 13.49 -12.97 1.42
N PHE A 29 12.76 -13.52 0.47
CA PHE A 29 11.32 -13.74 0.57
C PHE A 29 11.00 -15.20 0.26
N THR A 30 9.97 -15.73 0.90
CA THR A 30 9.47 -17.09 0.64
C THR A 30 8.11 -16.99 -0.01
N TYR A 31 8.08 -17.19 -1.32
CA TYR A 31 6.85 -17.31 -2.10
C TYR A 31 6.05 -18.52 -1.64
N ARG A 32 4.74 -18.32 -1.45
CA ARG A 32 3.75 -19.36 -1.15
C ARG A 32 2.55 -19.11 -2.03
N GLY A 33 2.43 -19.86 -3.12
CA GLY A 33 1.38 -19.63 -4.10
C GLY A 33 1.44 -20.60 -5.28
N PRO A 34 0.63 -20.37 -6.32
CA PRO A 34 0.56 -21.20 -7.51
C PRO A 34 1.93 -21.41 -8.17
N GLN A 35 2.20 -22.63 -8.61
CA GLN A 35 3.41 -22.93 -9.38
C GLN A 35 3.41 -22.21 -10.73
N PHE A 36 2.25 -22.11 -11.37
CA PHE A 36 2.13 -21.54 -12.71
C PHE A 36 1.16 -20.36 -12.70
N LEU A 37 1.56 -19.30 -13.40
CA LEU A 37 0.74 -18.10 -13.59
C LEU A 37 0.60 -17.83 -15.09
N GLU A 38 -0.64 -17.69 -15.56
CA GLU A 38 -0.92 -17.14 -16.89
C GLU A 38 -0.92 -15.61 -16.79
N LEU A 39 -0.11 -14.97 -17.63
CA LEU A 39 0.08 -13.55 -17.68
C LEU A 39 -0.51 -12.99 -18.96
N HIS A 40 -1.31 -11.94 -18.82
CA HIS A 40 -1.76 -11.17 -19.97
C HIS A 40 -0.65 -10.18 -20.39
N VAL A 41 -0.09 -10.35 -21.59
CA VAL A 41 0.94 -9.47 -22.13
C VAL A 41 0.34 -8.59 -23.21
N ASN A 42 0.37 -7.28 -22.98
CA ASN A 42 -0.10 -6.27 -23.93
C ASN A 42 0.83 -6.22 -25.16
N LYS A 43 0.36 -5.58 -26.24
CA LYS A 43 1.14 -5.45 -27.49
C LYS A 43 2.46 -4.69 -27.32
N ASP A 44 2.54 -3.81 -26.33
CA ASP A 44 3.76 -3.08 -25.97
C ASP A 44 4.70 -3.87 -25.05
N GLY A 45 4.31 -5.09 -24.66
CA GLY A 45 5.07 -5.96 -23.77
C GLY A 45 4.75 -5.76 -22.29
N SER A 46 3.92 -4.78 -21.90
CA SER A 46 3.52 -4.61 -20.50
C SER A 46 2.65 -5.78 -20.01
N VAL A 47 2.82 -6.17 -18.75
CA VAL A 47 2.01 -7.22 -18.11
C VAL A 47 0.76 -6.60 -17.49
N GLY A 48 -0.41 -6.94 -18.02
CA GLY A 48 -1.69 -6.39 -17.60
C GLY A 48 -2.35 -7.10 -16.41
N GLY A 49 -1.87 -8.29 -16.06
CA GLY A 49 -2.39 -9.07 -14.93
C GLY A 49 -1.89 -10.50 -14.93
N ALA A 50 -2.15 -11.19 -13.81
CA ALA A 50 -1.81 -12.59 -13.61
C ALA A 50 -3.00 -13.35 -13.03
N LYS A 51 -3.13 -14.62 -13.39
CA LYS A 51 -4.06 -15.57 -12.76
C LYS A 51 -3.42 -16.94 -12.66
N GLU A 52 -3.98 -17.78 -11.81
CA GLU A 52 -3.51 -19.16 -11.68
C GLU A 52 -3.61 -19.92 -13.01
N ALA A 53 -2.60 -20.75 -13.28
CA ALA A 53 -2.57 -21.67 -14.41
C ALA A 53 -2.16 -23.07 -13.94
N ASP A 54 -2.28 -24.06 -14.83
CA ASP A 54 -1.83 -25.42 -14.57
C ASP A 54 -0.64 -25.85 -15.45
N ALA A 55 -0.15 -27.06 -15.20
CA ALA A 55 0.99 -27.62 -15.91
C ALA A 55 0.70 -27.90 -17.40
N GLU A 56 -0.56 -28.12 -17.78
CA GLU A 56 -0.95 -28.36 -19.17
C GLU A 56 -0.87 -27.04 -19.95
N MET A 57 -1.41 -25.95 -19.39
CA MET A 57 -1.28 -24.61 -19.95
C MET A 57 0.20 -24.19 -20.08
N TYR A 58 1.03 -24.49 -19.07
CA TYR A 58 2.47 -24.23 -19.14
C TYR A 58 3.18 -25.05 -20.22
N ALA A 59 2.79 -26.31 -20.42
CA ALA A 59 3.39 -27.17 -21.44
C ALA A 59 2.98 -26.77 -22.87
N MET A 60 1.74 -26.31 -23.04
CA MET A 60 1.22 -25.89 -24.35
C MET A 60 1.75 -24.52 -24.77
N GLN A 61 1.86 -23.57 -23.83
CA GLN A 61 2.12 -22.14 -24.06
C GLN A 61 1.14 -21.54 -25.10
N ASN A 62 0.28 -20.61 -24.67
CA ASN A 62 -0.67 -19.98 -25.60
C ASN A 62 0.08 -19.17 -26.69
N GLU A 63 -0.11 -19.50 -27.97
CA GLU A 63 0.52 -18.78 -29.09
C GLU A 63 -0.08 -17.36 -29.30
N ASN A 64 -1.21 -17.06 -28.67
CA ASN A 64 -2.04 -15.88 -28.97
C ASN A 64 -1.91 -14.69 -28.00
N GLY A 65 -0.83 -14.60 -27.22
CA GLY A 65 -0.43 -13.37 -26.52
C GLY A 65 -0.34 -13.50 -24.99
N ASP A 66 -1.11 -14.40 -24.39
CA ASP A 66 -0.93 -14.74 -22.98
C ASP A 66 0.22 -15.75 -22.84
N ILE A 67 1.06 -15.57 -21.83
CA ILE A 67 2.19 -16.47 -21.55
C ILE A 67 1.97 -17.16 -20.21
N VAL A 68 2.52 -18.36 -20.04
CA VAL A 68 2.48 -19.04 -18.75
C VAL A 68 3.88 -19.16 -18.20
N ILE A 69 4.11 -18.59 -17.01
CA ILE A 69 5.39 -18.66 -16.31
C ILE A 69 5.34 -19.68 -15.18
N SER A 70 6.51 -20.21 -14.83
CA SER A 70 6.72 -21.02 -13.62
C SER A 70 7.32 -20.14 -12.52
N ALA A 71 6.71 -20.15 -11.33
CA ALA A 71 7.22 -19.46 -10.15
C ALA A 71 8.52 -20.09 -9.60
N HIS A 72 8.96 -21.26 -10.11
CA HIS A 72 10.32 -21.74 -9.85
C HIS A 72 11.37 -20.96 -10.65
N ASP A 73 11.04 -20.61 -11.90
CA ASP A 73 11.97 -19.94 -12.82
C ASP A 73 11.92 -18.41 -12.64
N HIS A 74 10.74 -17.89 -12.30
CA HIS A 74 10.46 -16.46 -12.13
C HIS A 74 9.81 -16.16 -10.75
N PRO A 75 10.49 -16.49 -9.64
CA PRO A 75 9.90 -16.40 -8.31
C PRO A 75 9.62 -14.95 -7.88
N LEU A 76 10.44 -13.99 -8.31
CA LEU A 76 10.26 -12.58 -7.98
C LEU A 76 9.03 -12.01 -8.70
N GLU A 77 8.92 -12.21 -10.00
CA GLU A 77 7.80 -11.73 -10.80
C GLU A 77 6.49 -12.39 -10.36
N ALA A 78 6.52 -13.70 -10.06
CA ALA A 78 5.37 -14.38 -9.47
C ALA A 78 4.97 -13.78 -8.12
N ALA A 79 5.93 -13.43 -7.24
CA ALA A 79 5.64 -12.80 -5.96
C ALA A 79 5.07 -11.38 -6.10
N VAL A 80 5.57 -10.58 -7.06
CA VAL A 80 5.06 -9.23 -7.33
C VAL A 80 3.62 -9.28 -7.86
N LEU A 81 3.36 -10.18 -8.84
CA LEU A 81 2.07 -10.29 -9.50
C LEU A 81 1.00 -10.97 -8.63
N TRP A 82 1.36 -12.03 -7.90
CA TRP A 82 0.43 -12.79 -7.04
C TRP A 82 0.28 -12.18 -5.65
N GLY A 83 1.37 -11.68 -5.05
CA GLY A 83 1.37 -11.20 -3.68
C GLY A 83 0.44 -10.02 -3.45
N SER A 84 0.23 -9.18 -4.48
CA SER A 84 -0.76 -8.10 -4.46
C SER A 84 -2.21 -8.59 -4.33
N LEU A 85 -2.50 -9.85 -4.69
CA LEU A 85 -3.83 -10.44 -4.72
C LEU A 85 -4.16 -11.29 -3.50
N ALA A 86 -3.14 -11.84 -2.82
CA ALA A 86 -3.32 -12.97 -1.91
C ALA A 86 -2.87 -12.75 -0.46
N MET A 87 -2.14 -11.67 -0.14
CA MET A 87 -1.78 -11.37 1.25
C MET A 87 -2.72 -10.32 1.85
N ASP A 88 -3.52 -10.77 2.81
CA ASP A 88 -4.35 -9.89 3.64
C ASP A 88 -3.45 -8.91 4.41
N SER A 89 -3.95 -7.69 4.58
CA SER A 89 -3.40 -6.67 5.48
C SER A 89 -3.11 -7.19 6.89
N SER A 90 -3.92 -8.12 7.40
CA SER A 90 -3.74 -8.74 8.72
C SER A 90 -2.51 -9.65 8.79
N ASP A 91 -2.21 -10.39 7.72
CA ASP A 91 -1.00 -11.22 7.63
C ASP A 91 0.25 -10.34 7.63
N GLN A 92 0.16 -9.14 7.04
CA GLN A 92 1.26 -8.19 6.94
C GLN A 92 1.69 -7.65 8.29
N ASP A 93 0.78 -7.45 9.27
CA ASP A 93 1.07 -6.97 10.64
C ASP A 93 1.34 -8.11 11.65
N SER A 94 1.99 -9.18 11.20
CA SER A 94 2.37 -10.32 12.04
C SER A 94 3.85 -10.31 12.42
N ALA A 95 4.24 -11.01 13.50
CA ALA A 95 5.63 -11.12 13.92
C ALA A 95 6.56 -11.79 12.86
N ALA A 96 5.98 -12.46 11.87
CA ALA A 96 6.72 -13.01 10.73
C ALA A 96 7.29 -11.92 9.81
N PHE A 97 6.74 -10.70 9.89
CA PHE A 97 7.12 -9.57 9.06
C PHE A 97 7.49 -8.39 9.97
N PRO A 98 8.79 -8.20 10.28
CA PRO A 98 9.21 -7.10 11.13
C PRO A 98 8.81 -5.76 10.50
N HIS A 99 8.42 -4.81 11.35
CA HIS A 99 8.04 -3.46 10.92
C HIS A 99 9.07 -2.43 11.34
N LYS A 100 9.30 -1.45 10.48
CA LYS A 100 9.78 -0.15 10.95
C LYS A 100 8.58 0.62 11.50
N THR A 101 8.80 1.29 12.63
CA THR A 101 7.81 2.14 13.30
C THR A 101 8.36 3.55 13.38
N ILE A 102 7.55 4.52 13.00
CA ILE A 102 7.88 5.95 13.01
C ILE A 102 6.85 6.65 13.89
N ASN A 103 7.31 7.35 14.93
CA ASN A 103 6.45 8.15 15.78
C ASN A 103 6.02 9.43 15.06
N LEU A 104 4.73 9.70 15.04
CA LEU A 104 4.16 10.84 14.33
C LEU A 104 4.12 12.08 15.23
N PRO A 105 4.38 13.29 14.69
CA PRO A 105 4.60 14.51 15.48
C PRO A 105 3.32 15.13 16.09
N ASP A 106 2.16 14.60 15.75
CA ASP A 106 0.84 15.18 15.98
C ASP A 106 -0.05 14.36 16.93
N GLY A 107 0.50 13.33 17.56
CA GLY A 107 -0.22 12.48 18.51
C GLY A 107 0.64 12.06 19.71
N GLY A 108 0.02 11.30 20.62
CA GLY A 108 0.75 10.63 21.70
C GLY A 108 1.56 9.42 21.18
N ASP A 109 2.19 8.69 22.09
CA ASP A 109 3.10 7.58 21.77
C ASP A 109 2.48 6.47 20.89
N ASP A 110 1.15 6.38 20.83
CA ASP A 110 0.41 5.39 20.03
C ASP A 110 0.11 5.85 18.59
N HIS A 111 0.36 7.12 18.24
CA HIS A 111 0.19 7.61 16.87
C HIS A 111 1.47 7.38 16.06
N VAL A 112 1.50 6.26 15.35
CA VAL A 112 2.69 5.79 14.64
C VAL A 112 2.36 5.39 13.21
N PHE A 113 3.31 5.63 12.30
CA PHE A 113 3.31 5.02 10.98
C PHE A 113 4.14 3.74 11.02
N LYS A 114 3.59 2.65 10.49
CA LYS A 114 4.26 1.34 10.44
C LYS A 114 4.24 0.80 9.02
N TYR A 115 5.33 0.15 8.65
CA TYR A 115 5.40 -0.60 7.39
C TYR A 115 6.36 -1.79 7.52
N PRO A 116 6.09 -2.91 6.81
CA PRO A 116 6.98 -4.06 6.78
C PRO A 116 8.37 -3.69 6.25
N TRP A 117 9.42 -4.11 6.95
CA TRP A 117 10.80 -3.93 6.51
C TRP A 117 11.66 -5.17 6.81
N PRO A 118 12.30 -5.80 5.81
CA PRO A 118 12.37 -5.41 4.40
C PRO A 118 11.01 -5.44 3.70
N PRO A 119 10.79 -4.58 2.67
CA PRO A 119 9.50 -4.47 2.01
C PRO A 119 9.25 -5.74 1.20
N PHE A 120 8.02 -6.26 1.22
CA PHE A 120 7.64 -7.38 0.37
C PHE A 120 7.92 -7.10 -1.12
N PRO A 121 8.12 -8.13 -1.95
CA PRO A 121 8.33 -7.94 -3.39
C PRO A 121 7.30 -7.01 -4.06
N TRP A 122 6.00 -7.21 -3.82
CA TRP A 122 4.92 -6.36 -4.39
C TRP A 122 4.79 -4.97 -3.74
N LYS A 123 5.56 -4.71 -2.67
CA LYS A 123 5.70 -3.38 -2.04
C LYS A 123 7.03 -2.72 -2.39
N ALA A 124 8.00 -3.49 -2.86
CA ALA A 124 9.30 -3.01 -3.33
C ALA A 124 9.22 -2.59 -4.81
N TYR A 125 8.48 -3.34 -5.63
CA TYR A 125 8.41 -3.15 -7.08
C TYR A 125 7.02 -2.76 -7.56
N GLU A 126 6.98 -1.98 -8.63
CA GLU A 126 5.76 -1.58 -9.31
C GLU A 126 5.33 -2.65 -10.31
N ALA A 127 4.28 -3.42 -10.00
CA ALA A 127 3.80 -4.49 -10.88
C ALA A 127 3.44 -3.97 -12.29
N SER A 128 2.91 -2.74 -12.37
CA SER A 128 2.54 -2.11 -13.63
C SER A 128 3.73 -1.74 -14.54
N SER A 129 4.95 -1.73 -14.00
CA SER A 129 6.19 -1.49 -14.78
C SER A 129 6.75 -2.77 -15.42
N LEU A 130 6.25 -3.96 -15.03
CA LEU A 130 6.78 -5.22 -15.49
C LEU A 130 6.51 -5.40 -17.00
N THR A 131 7.58 -5.69 -17.75
CA THR A 131 7.50 -5.93 -19.19
C THR A 131 8.05 -7.30 -19.54
N TRP A 132 7.42 -7.96 -20.50
CA TRP A 132 7.86 -9.23 -21.07
C TRP A 132 8.44 -9.02 -22.46
N ASN A 133 9.66 -9.51 -22.67
CA ASN A 133 10.27 -9.56 -23.99
C ASN A 133 10.05 -10.93 -24.62
N SER A 134 9.16 -10.99 -25.60
CA SER A 134 8.80 -12.23 -26.30
C SER A 134 9.91 -12.82 -27.16
N SER A 135 10.91 -12.00 -27.55
CA SER A 135 12.06 -12.43 -28.36
C SER A 135 13.13 -13.10 -27.52
N THR A 136 13.43 -12.55 -26.33
CA THR A 136 14.42 -13.11 -25.40
C THR A 136 13.81 -14.04 -24.37
N LYS A 137 12.48 -14.14 -24.30
CA LYS A 137 11.71 -14.92 -23.31
C LYS A 137 12.12 -14.55 -21.89
N SER A 138 12.18 -13.25 -21.61
CA SER A 138 12.63 -12.73 -20.32
C SER A 138 11.85 -11.48 -19.91
N PHE A 139 11.78 -11.24 -18.61
CA PHE A 139 11.28 -9.98 -18.08
C PHE A 139 12.31 -8.86 -18.24
N GLY A 140 11.82 -7.63 -18.41
CA GLY A 140 12.61 -6.42 -18.26
C GLY A 140 12.90 -6.10 -16.79
N SER A 141 13.60 -4.98 -16.54
CA SER A 141 13.72 -4.44 -15.19
C SER A 141 12.35 -4.00 -14.68
N MET A 142 12.12 -4.18 -13.38
CA MET A 142 11.00 -3.58 -12.67
C MET A 142 11.43 -2.29 -12.01
N ASP A 143 10.58 -1.27 -12.10
CA ASP A 143 10.76 -0.03 -11.37
C ASP A 143 10.42 -0.25 -9.89
N TRP A 144 11.03 0.58 -9.03
CA TRP A 144 10.65 0.63 -7.62
C TRP A 144 9.21 1.11 -7.49
N HIS A 145 8.53 0.63 -6.45
CA HIS A 145 7.16 1.03 -6.16
C HIS A 145 7.08 2.53 -5.94
N GLN A 146 6.16 3.19 -6.64
CA GLN A 146 6.04 4.65 -6.60
C GLN A 146 5.34 5.11 -5.31
N PRO A 147 5.70 6.30 -4.79
CA PRO A 147 4.89 6.95 -3.76
C PRO A 147 3.46 7.18 -4.26
N TRP A 148 2.44 6.75 -3.50
CA TRP A 148 1.03 6.89 -3.88
C TRP A 148 0.45 8.29 -3.60
N THR A 149 1.23 9.16 -2.97
CA THR A 149 0.79 10.52 -2.61
C THR A 149 1.97 11.48 -2.61
N ASN A 150 1.66 12.78 -2.59
CA ASN A 150 2.63 13.86 -2.52
C ASN A 150 2.09 14.96 -1.59
N TRP A 151 2.94 15.92 -1.21
CA TRP A 151 2.54 17.00 -0.30
C TRP A 151 1.38 17.85 -0.82
N GLY A 152 1.25 18.02 -2.13
CA GLY A 152 0.11 18.72 -2.73
C GLY A 152 -1.21 18.00 -2.47
N ASN A 153 -1.24 16.68 -2.64
CA ASN A 153 -2.40 15.85 -2.35
C ASN A 153 -2.75 15.85 -0.85
N ILE A 154 -1.75 15.73 0.03
CA ILE A 154 -1.96 15.82 1.48
C ILE A 154 -2.49 17.21 1.86
N GLY A 155 -1.97 18.29 1.28
CA GLY A 155 -2.48 19.64 1.50
C GLY A 155 -3.93 19.81 1.03
N ALA A 156 -4.30 19.21 -0.11
CA ALA A 156 -5.68 19.21 -0.58
C ALA A 156 -6.62 18.46 0.38
N GLN A 157 -6.18 17.32 0.93
CA GLN A 157 -6.93 16.58 1.97
C GLN A 157 -7.09 17.43 3.24
N ALA A 158 -6.01 18.08 3.69
CA ALA A 158 -6.03 18.98 4.84
C ALA A 158 -7.07 20.10 4.67
N ASN A 159 -7.10 20.74 3.50
CA ASN A 159 -8.07 21.78 3.18
C ASN A 159 -9.51 21.25 3.21
N GLY A 160 -9.77 20.07 2.65
CA GLY A 160 -11.10 19.45 2.71
C GLY A 160 -11.56 19.15 4.14
N ILE A 161 -10.63 18.73 5.02
CA ILE A 161 -10.93 18.55 6.45
C ILE A 161 -11.25 19.89 7.12
N VAL A 162 -10.48 20.95 6.83
CA VAL A 162 -10.72 22.30 7.36
C VAL A 162 -12.09 22.84 6.93
N GLU A 163 -12.48 22.64 5.67
CA GLU A 163 -13.80 23.02 5.15
C GLU A 163 -14.91 22.29 5.90
N ARG A 164 -14.87 20.96 5.97
CA ARG A 164 -15.84 20.15 6.71
C ARG A 164 -15.93 20.54 8.19
N ALA A 165 -14.79 20.82 8.82
CA ALA A 165 -14.75 21.25 10.21
C ALA A 165 -15.42 22.62 10.41
N ASN A 166 -15.19 23.58 9.50
CA ASN A 166 -15.87 24.87 9.55
C ASN A 166 -17.39 24.72 9.44
N GLU A 167 -17.89 23.81 8.59
CA GLU A 167 -19.32 23.50 8.49
C GLU A 167 -19.88 22.95 9.81
N ALA A 168 -19.24 21.94 10.40
CA ALA A 168 -19.66 21.33 11.66
C ALA A 168 -19.68 22.34 12.83
N ILE A 169 -18.68 23.23 12.88
CA ILE A 169 -18.59 24.30 13.87
C ILE A 169 -19.73 25.30 13.70
N ALA A 170 -20.01 25.71 12.45
CA ALA A 170 -21.08 26.66 12.13
C ALA A 170 -22.48 26.10 12.47
N GLU A 171 -22.70 24.80 12.27
CA GLU A 171 -23.95 24.13 12.65
C GLU A 171 -24.23 24.23 14.15
N VAL A 172 -23.22 24.07 15.00
CA VAL A 172 -23.36 24.24 16.45
C VAL A 172 -23.56 25.71 16.80
N ASP A 173 -22.80 26.62 16.18
CA ASP A 173 -22.90 28.07 16.44
C ASP A 173 -24.26 28.67 16.05
N ALA A 174 -24.98 28.03 15.13
CA ALA A 174 -26.34 28.43 14.75
C ALA A 174 -27.43 28.00 15.75
N LYS A 175 -27.12 27.17 16.76
CA LYS A 175 -28.10 26.71 17.75
C LYS A 175 -28.37 27.80 18.80
N GLU A 176 -29.64 28.13 19.03
CA GLU A 176 -30.04 29.13 20.04
C GLU A 176 -29.75 28.69 21.49
N SER A 177 -29.67 27.37 21.73
CA SER A 177 -29.40 26.79 23.05
C SER A 177 -28.63 25.48 22.87
N PRO A 178 -27.31 25.54 22.62
CA PRO A 178 -26.48 24.36 22.46
C PRO A 178 -26.40 23.58 23.78
N SER A 179 -26.47 22.26 23.67
CA SER A 179 -26.24 21.35 24.80
C SER A 179 -24.75 21.20 25.12
N ASP A 180 -24.43 20.58 26.24
CA ASP A 180 -23.04 20.20 26.57
C ASP A 180 -22.44 19.25 25.51
N SER A 181 -23.26 18.34 24.95
CA SER A 181 -22.84 17.46 23.85
C SER A 181 -22.52 18.23 22.58
N ASP A 182 -23.28 19.28 22.26
CA ASP A 182 -22.98 20.13 21.10
C ASP A 182 -21.65 20.88 21.28
N THR A 183 -21.40 21.35 22.51
CA THR A 183 -20.16 22.03 22.86
C THR A 183 -18.96 21.10 22.75
N ALA A 184 -19.08 19.86 23.23
CA ALA A 184 -18.04 18.84 23.11
C ALA A 184 -17.77 18.45 21.64
N TYR A 185 -18.84 18.29 20.85
CA TYR A 185 -18.76 18.02 19.41
C TYR A 185 -18.02 19.15 18.66
N LYS A 186 -18.39 20.42 18.94
CA LYS A 186 -17.69 21.58 18.39
C LYS A 186 -16.20 21.58 18.78
N ALA A 187 -15.89 21.32 20.05
CA ALA A 187 -14.51 21.30 20.52
C ALA A 187 -13.66 20.22 19.81
N ALA A 188 -14.23 19.04 19.56
CA ALA A 188 -13.58 17.99 18.79
C ALA A 188 -13.28 18.43 17.35
N TRP A 189 -14.22 19.10 16.68
CA TRP A 189 -14.01 19.65 15.33
C TRP A 189 -12.99 20.78 15.29
N VAL A 190 -12.94 21.64 16.32
CA VAL A 190 -11.89 22.66 16.44
C VAL A 190 -10.51 22.02 16.56
N ALA A 191 -10.37 20.97 17.38
CA ALA A 191 -9.10 20.25 17.51
C ALA A 191 -8.67 19.59 16.18
N TYR A 192 -9.60 18.90 15.50
CA TYR A 192 -9.33 18.23 14.24
C TYR A 192 -8.98 19.22 13.11
N LYS A 193 -9.62 20.38 13.09
CA LYS A 193 -9.25 21.49 12.20
C LYS A 193 -7.82 21.96 12.45
N THR A 194 -7.44 22.21 13.70
CA THR A 194 -6.09 22.65 14.05
C THR A 194 -5.03 21.61 13.70
N GLU A 195 -5.34 20.31 13.86
CA GLU A 195 -4.48 19.23 13.36
C GLU A 195 -4.28 19.35 11.85
N ALA A 196 -5.37 19.49 11.08
CA ALA A 196 -5.29 19.58 9.62
C ALA A 196 -4.53 20.82 9.12
N GLU A 197 -4.76 21.98 9.72
CA GLU A 197 -4.04 23.23 9.39
C GLU A 197 -2.52 23.10 9.57
N ASN A 198 -2.08 22.32 10.56
CA ASN A 198 -0.67 22.16 10.89
C ASN A 198 -0.01 20.91 10.28
N LYS A 199 -0.79 19.96 9.76
CA LYS A 199 -0.34 18.61 9.38
C LYS A 199 0.88 18.63 8.47
N VAL A 200 0.77 19.29 7.32
CA VAL A 200 1.83 19.29 6.29
C VAL A 200 3.12 19.87 6.86
N GLN A 201 3.04 21.01 7.55
CA GLN A 201 4.23 21.67 8.09
C GLN A 201 4.86 20.85 9.23
N ALA A 202 4.06 20.27 10.12
CA ALA A 202 4.56 19.45 11.22
C ALA A 202 5.33 18.22 10.71
N TYR A 203 4.79 17.52 9.72
CA TYR A 203 5.41 16.32 9.16
C TYR A 203 6.67 16.66 8.35
N MET A 204 6.64 17.72 7.53
CA MET A 204 7.82 18.20 6.83
C MET A 204 8.95 18.59 7.79
N ASN A 205 8.63 19.28 8.89
CA ASN A 205 9.61 19.66 9.91
C ASN A 205 10.21 18.45 10.65
N ALA A 206 9.44 17.38 10.81
CA ALA A 206 9.90 16.12 11.36
C ALA A 206 10.74 15.28 10.37
N GLY A 207 10.90 15.74 9.13
CA GLY A 207 11.65 15.02 8.09
C GLY A 207 10.89 13.82 7.51
N LEU A 208 9.58 13.74 7.74
CA LEU A 208 8.73 12.68 7.21
C LEU A 208 8.46 12.87 5.71
N LYS A 209 8.03 11.79 5.06
CA LYS A 209 7.64 11.71 3.65
C LYS A 209 6.11 11.76 3.52
N PRO A 210 5.58 12.17 2.35
CA PRO A 210 4.12 12.29 2.17
C PRO A 210 3.33 11.02 2.47
N HIS A 211 3.89 9.85 2.18
CA HIS A 211 3.24 8.55 2.36
C HIS A 211 3.19 8.09 3.83
N GLU A 212 3.91 8.78 4.72
CA GLU A 212 3.94 8.51 6.16
C GLU A 212 2.87 9.32 6.90
N VAL A 213 2.12 10.16 6.19
CA VAL A 213 1.03 10.97 6.77
C VAL A 213 -0.14 10.08 7.15
N SER A 214 -0.51 10.15 8.43
CA SER A 214 -1.72 9.53 8.97
C SER A 214 -2.66 10.60 9.53
N TRP A 215 -3.95 10.40 9.31
CA TRP A 215 -5.00 11.28 9.81
C TRP A 215 -5.62 10.65 11.05
N THR A 216 -5.86 11.44 12.11
CA THR A 216 -6.72 10.95 13.18
C THR A 216 -8.15 10.77 12.64
N HIS A 217 -8.93 9.90 13.27
CA HIS A 217 -10.31 9.69 12.89
C HIS A 217 -11.10 10.99 13.10
N SER A 218 -11.96 11.33 12.14
CA SER A 218 -12.84 12.48 12.29
C SER A 218 -13.78 12.31 13.49
N PRO A 219 -14.28 13.40 14.09
CA PRO A 219 -15.22 13.31 15.21
C PRO A 219 -16.51 12.52 14.89
N ASP A 220 -16.89 12.45 13.62
CA ASP A 220 -18.06 11.71 13.13
C ASP A 220 -17.77 10.23 12.83
N TRP A 221 -16.50 9.81 12.88
CA TRP A 221 -16.13 8.45 12.51
C TRP A 221 -16.79 7.45 13.45
N GLN A 222 -17.42 6.43 12.86
CA GLN A 222 -17.95 5.27 13.55
C GLN A 222 -17.33 4.04 12.90
N PRO A 223 -16.94 3.02 13.68
CA PRO A 223 -16.47 1.77 13.11
C PRO A 223 -17.57 1.14 12.26
N ALA A 224 -17.20 0.49 11.16
CA ALA A 224 -18.14 -0.28 10.37
C ALA A 224 -18.79 -1.36 11.26
N VAL A 225 -20.12 -1.40 11.30
CA VAL A 225 -20.85 -2.48 11.97
C VAL A 225 -20.74 -3.71 11.07
N ILE A 226 -19.91 -4.68 11.47
CA ILE A 226 -19.87 -6.00 10.82
C ILE A 226 -21.09 -6.79 11.34
N PRO A 227 -22.01 -7.23 10.48
CA PRO A 227 -23.14 -8.06 10.90
C PRO A 227 -22.63 -9.35 11.54
N GLU A 228 -23.19 -9.72 12.70
CA GLU A 228 -22.78 -10.91 13.48
C GLU A 228 -22.99 -12.24 12.72
N ASP A 229 -23.71 -12.26 11.60
CA ASP A 229 -24.11 -13.46 10.86
C ASP A 229 -23.14 -13.90 9.73
N SER A 230 -21.90 -13.41 9.72
CA SER A 230 -20.90 -13.81 8.71
C SER A 230 -19.69 -14.60 9.25
N ALA A 231 -19.83 -15.24 10.41
CA ALA A 231 -18.85 -16.21 10.94
C ALA A 231 -19.18 -17.66 10.54
#